data_AF-A0A345YJ61-F1
#
_entry.id   AF-A0A345YJ61-F1
#
_cell.length_a   1.000
_cell.length_b   1.000
_cell.length_c   1.000
_cell.angle_alpha   90.00
_cell.angle_beta   90.00
_cell.angle_gamma   90.00
#
_symmetry.space_group_name_H-M   'P 1'
#
loop_
_entity.id
_entity.type
_entity.pdbx_description
1 polymer ?
#
loop_
_entity_poly.entity_id
_entity_poly.type
_entity_poly.pdbx_seq_one_letter_code
_entity_poly.pdbx_strand_id
1 'polypeptide(L)'
;MIKTFLDLYRLKDKLVGKMPEAQWRMMLDLACNGPCDTTKLSYGSGVPPTTALRHMSMLCKGGWATISGDPEDKRRKIYTPTEKLTSLFAA
;
A
#
# COMPACT_ATOMS: atom_id res chain seq x y z
N MET A 1 -5.40 17.70 17.00
CA MET A 1 -4.61 18.65 16.20
C MET A 1 -3.21 18.09 16.05
N ILE A 2 -2.78 17.76 14.83
CA ILE A 2 -1.42 17.29 14.51
C ILE A 2 -0.48 18.50 14.62
N LYS A 3 0.51 18.44 15.52
CA LYS A 3 1.46 19.54 15.74
C LYS A 3 2.84 19.24 15.17
N THR A 4 3.16 17.96 15.00
CA THR A 4 4.48 17.51 14.54
C THR A 4 4.38 16.33 13.57
N PHE A 5 5.45 16.07 12.81
CA PHE A 5 5.58 14.86 12.00
C PHE A 5 5.47 13.57 12.83
N LEU A 6 5.95 13.59 14.07
CA LEU A 6 5.81 12.45 14.99
C LEU A 6 4.34 12.14 15.31
N ASP A 7 3.47 13.14 15.34
CA ASP A 7 2.06 12.94 15.61
C ASP A 7 1.35 12.25 14.43
N LEU A 8 1.82 12.48 13.19
CA LEU A 8 1.35 11.73 12.02
C LEU A 8 1.69 10.24 12.14
N TYR A 9 2.92 9.92 12.54
CA TYR A 9 3.36 8.53 12.73
C TYR A 9 2.60 7.83 13.86
N ARG A 10 2.35 8.53 14.97
CA ARG A 10 1.54 8.00 16.07
C ARG A 10 0.09 7.78 15.66
N LEU A 11 -0.48 8.69 14.85
CA LEU A 11 -1.83 8.53 14.33
C LEU A 11 -1.91 7.33 13.38
N LYS A 12 -0.94 7.18 12.46
CA LYS A 12 -0.79 5.99 11.61
C LYS A 12 -0.79 4.71 12.45
N ASP A 13 0.08 4.63 13.46
CA ASP A 13 0.19 3.44 14.31
C ASP A 13 -1.09 3.14 15.10
N LYS A 14 -1.87 4.18 15.47
CA LYS A 14 -3.20 3.98 16.07
C LYS A 14 -4.24 3.45 15.09
N LEU A 15 -4.17 3.87 13.82
CA LEU A 15 -5.13 3.50 12.78
C LEU A 15 -4.89 2.09 12.23
N VAL A 16 -3.64 1.77 11.91
CA VAL A 16 -3.28 0.54 11.18
C VAL A 16 -2.34 -0.38 11.95
N GLY A 17 -1.98 -0.02 13.19
CA GLY A 17 -0.96 -0.72 13.97
C GLY A 17 0.46 -0.39 13.51
N LYS A 18 1.44 -1.00 14.18
CA LYS A 18 2.85 -0.82 13.84
C LYS A 18 3.15 -1.49 12.50
N MET A 19 3.37 -0.67 11.48
CA MET A 19 3.61 -1.09 10.10
C MET A 19 4.91 -0.50 9.56
N PRO A 20 5.72 -1.26 8.78
CA PRO A 20 6.88 -0.73 8.08
C PRO A 20 6.53 0.45 7.17
N GLU A 21 7.41 1.45 7.13
CA GLU A 21 7.17 2.69 6.38
C GLU A 21 6.89 2.45 4.89
N ALA A 22 7.60 1.50 4.28
CA ALA A 22 7.38 1.14 2.88
C ALA A 22 5.97 0.60 2.62
N GLN A 23 5.42 -0.22 3.54
CA GLN A 23 4.05 -0.74 3.42
C GLN A 23 3.02 0.40 3.55
N TRP A 24 3.26 1.33 4.47
CA TRP A 24 2.41 2.51 4.62
C TRP A 24 2.38 3.37 3.35
N ARG A 25 3.55 3.63 2.75
CA ARG A 25 3.64 4.38 1.48
C ARG A 25 2.95 3.65 0.33
N MET A 26 3.07 2.33 0.23
CA MET A 26 2.35 1.54 -0.78
C MET A 26 0.82 1.61 -0.58
N MET A 27 0.34 1.58 0.66
CA MET A 27 -1.08 1.73 0.96
C MET A 27 -1.61 3.11 0.55
N LEU A 28 -0.86 4.18 0.84
CA LEU A 28 -1.19 5.52 0.41
C LEU A 28 -1.25 5.63 -1.12
N ASP A 29 -0.23 5.10 -1.80
CA ASP A 29 -0.14 5.12 -3.26
C ASP A 29 -1.33 4.39 -3.90
N LEU A 30 -1.69 3.21 -3.39
CA LEU A 30 -2.88 2.46 -3.83
C LEU A 30 -4.19 3.19 -3.56
N ALA A 31 -4.33 3.83 -2.39
CA ALA A 31 -5.53 4.56 -2.03
C ALA A 31 -5.73 5.80 -2.91
N CYS A 32 -4.65 6.50 -3.25
CA CYS A 32 -4.71 7.73 -4.06
C CYS A 32 -4.80 7.46 -5.57
N ASN A 33 -4.07 6.45 -6.07
CA ASN A 33 -3.93 6.21 -7.51
C ASN A 33 -4.75 5.02 -8.02
N GLY A 34 -5.35 4.23 -7.12
CA GLY A 34 -6.09 3.03 -7.49
C GLY A 34 -5.18 1.87 -7.92
N PRO A 35 -5.65 0.98 -8.82
CA PRO A 35 -4.91 -0.21 -9.22
C PRO A 35 -3.51 0.09 -9.79
N CYS A 36 -2.48 -0.55 -9.23
CA CYS A 36 -1.08 -0.31 -9.60
C CYS A 36 -0.29 -1.61 -9.75
N ASP A 37 0.75 -1.60 -10.59
CA ASP A 37 1.69 -2.70 -10.71
C ASP A 37 2.83 -2.61 -9.68
N THR A 38 3.64 -3.68 -9.60
CA THR A 38 4.79 -3.75 -8.68
C THR A 38 5.81 -2.63 -8.92
N THR A 39 6.01 -2.22 -10.18
CA THR A 39 7.00 -1.22 -10.56
C THR A 39 6.62 0.15 -10.02
N LYS A 40 5.37 0.56 -10.23
CA LYS A 40 4.83 1.82 -9.68
C LYS A 40 4.93 1.84 -8.16
N LEU A 41 4.53 0.76 -7.50
CA LEU A 41 4.58 0.65 -6.03
C LEU A 41 6.01 0.68 -5.49
N SER A 42 6.96 0.07 -6.22
CA SER A 42 8.40 0.12 -5.90
C SER A 42 8.91 1.57 -5.92
N TYR A 43 8.57 2.35 -6.94
CA TYR A 43 8.93 3.76 -7.01
C TYR A 43 8.26 4.60 -5.93
N GLY A 44 6.94 4.48 -5.74
CA GLY A 44 6.19 5.29 -4.76
C GLY A 44 6.63 5.05 -3.31
N SER A 45 7.07 3.82 -3.00
CA SER A 45 7.52 3.46 -1.65
C SER A 45 9.03 3.60 -1.44
N GLY A 46 9.81 3.78 -2.51
CA GLY A 46 11.27 3.90 -2.44
C GLY A 46 12.00 2.61 -2.05
N VAL A 47 11.44 1.43 -2.42
CA VAL A 47 12.08 0.13 -2.15
C VAL A 47 12.30 -0.65 -3.45
N PRO A 48 13.29 -1.56 -3.51
CA PRO A 48 13.50 -2.41 -4.68
C PRO A 48 12.28 -3.28 -5.03
N PRO A 49 12.08 -3.67 -6.31
CA PRO A 49 10.90 -4.44 -6.74
C PRO A 49 10.68 -5.74 -5.96
N THR A 50 11.75 -6.46 -5.61
CA THR A 50 11.67 -7.70 -4.82
C THR A 50 11.12 -7.45 -3.40
N THR A 51 11.53 -6.35 -2.78
CA THR A 51 11.01 -5.90 -1.48
C THR A 51 9.56 -5.44 -1.60
N ALA A 52 9.22 -4.74 -2.69
CA ALA A 52 7.84 -4.33 -2.98
C ALA A 52 6.91 -5.54 -3.12
N LEU A 53 7.32 -6.59 -3.84
CA LEU A 53 6.56 -7.84 -3.93
C LEU A 53 6.30 -8.46 -2.56
N ARG A 54 7.32 -8.51 -1.69
CA ARG A 54 7.18 -9.05 -0.33
C ARG A 54 6.20 -8.23 0.50
N HIS A 55 6.32 -6.90 0.47
CA HIS A 55 5.43 -6.01 1.19
C HIS A 55 3.99 -6.09 0.68
N MET A 56 3.78 -6.12 -0.63
CA MET A 56 2.45 -6.29 -1.21
C MET A 56 1.84 -7.64 -0.89
N SER A 57 2.63 -8.72 -0.86
CA SER A 57 2.13 -10.02 -0.39
C SER A 57 1.60 -9.96 1.05
N MET A 58 2.30 -9.23 1.93
CA MET A 58 1.85 -9.03 3.32
C MET A 58 0.60 -8.15 3.40
N LEU A 59 0.54 -7.08 2.62
CA LEU A 59 -0.63 -6.20 2.56
C LEU A 59 -1.87 -6.92 2.02
N CYS A 60 -1.70 -7.77 1.01
CA CYS A 60 -2.77 -8.64 0.52
C CYS A 60 -3.24 -9.63 1.57
N LYS A 61 -2.31 -10.29 2.28
CA LYS A 61 -2.66 -11.18 3.41
C LYS A 61 -3.39 -10.43 4.54
N GLY A 62 -3.05 -9.17 4.76
CA GLY A 62 -3.72 -8.28 5.73
C GLY A 62 -5.06 -7.71 5.25
N GLY A 63 -5.51 -8.08 4.04
CA GLY A 63 -6.77 -7.64 3.46
C GLY A 63 -6.79 -6.16 3.07
N TRP A 64 -5.64 -5.54 2.82
CA TRP A 64 -5.56 -4.13 2.41
C TRP A 64 -5.66 -3.97 0.89
N ALA A 65 -5.21 -4.96 0.13
CA ALA A 65 -5.25 -4.98 -1.33
C ALA A 65 -5.57 -6.38 -1.85
N THR A 66 -6.16 -6.47 -3.03
CA THR A 66 -6.27 -7.72 -3.80
C THR A 66 -5.22 -7.75 -4.91
N ILE A 67 -4.93 -8.94 -5.43
CA ILE A 67 -3.96 -9.14 -6.51
C ILE A 67 -4.62 -9.88 -7.66
N SER A 68 -4.38 -9.42 -8.88
CA SER A 68 -4.77 -10.09 -10.12
C SER A 68 -3.60 -10.11 -11.11
N GLY A 69 -3.67 -11.01 -12.09
CA GLY A 69 -2.76 -11.00 -13.25
C GLY A 69 -3.21 -9.96 -14.27
N ASP A 70 -2.26 -9.36 -14.98
CA ASP A 70 -2.54 -8.51 -16.14
C ASP A 70 -2.90 -9.41 -17.35
N PRO A 71 -4.05 -9.20 -18.02
CA PRO A 71 -4.42 -9.97 -19.21
C PRO A 71 -3.45 -9.78 -20.38
N GLU A 72 -2.81 -8.61 -20.48
CA GLU A 72 -1.86 -8.27 -21.55
C GLU A 72 -0.44 -8.78 -21.26
N ASP A 73 -0.09 -8.95 -19.98
CA ASP A 73 1.20 -9.47 -19.53
C ASP A 73 1.05 -10.41 -18.33
N LYS A 74 1.06 -11.72 -18.61
CA LYS A 74 0.93 -12.76 -17.57
C LYS A 74 1.98 -12.69 -16.45
N ARG A 75 3.10 -11.98 -16.67
CA ARG A 75 4.15 -11.79 -15.64
C ARG A 75 3.85 -10.61 -14.72
N ARG A 76 3.02 -9.67 -15.16
CA ARG A 76 2.67 -8.48 -14.40
C ARG A 76 1.55 -8.80 -13.41
N LYS A 77 1.74 -8.30 -12.19
CA LYS A 77 0.76 -8.35 -11.10
C LYS A 77 0.18 -6.97 -10.90
N ILE A 78 -1.14 -6.89 -10.91
CA ILE A 78 -1.89 -5.68 -10.61
C ILE A 78 -2.46 -5.81 -9.20
N TYR A 79 -2.24 -4.79 -8.39
CA TYR A 79 -2.75 -4.71 -7.03
C TYR A 79 -3.86 -3.67 -6.99
N THR A 80 -5.01 -4.03 -6.44
CA THR A 80 -6.19 -3.18 -6.36
C THR A 80 -6.50 -2.90 -4.88
N PRO A 81 -6.74 -1.63 -4.49
CA PRO A 81 -7.14 -1.32 -3.13
C PRO A 81 -8.47 -2.00 -2.78
N THR A 82 -8.57 -2.57 -1.59
CA THR A 82 -9.84 -3.09 -1.07
C THR A 82 -10.71 -1.97 -0.52
N GLU A 83 -12.01 -2.25 -0.31
CA GLU A 83 -12.90 -1.35 0.44
C GLU A 83 -12.33 -0.98 1.82
N LYS A 84 -11.75 -1.95 2.54
CA LYS A 84 -11.08 -1.70 3.83
C LYS A 84 -10.03 -0.59 3.72
N LEU A 85 -9.26 -0.58 2.64
CA LEU A 85 -8.24 0.44 2.41
C LEU A 85 -8.86 1.77 1.99
N THR A 86 -9.82 1.78 1.07
CA THR A 86 -10.44 3.02 0.60
C THR A 86 -11.25 3.71 1.72
N SER A 87 -11.98 2.96 2.53
CA SER A 87 -12.72 3.50 3.68
C SER A 87 -11.83 4.14 4.74
N LEU A 88 -10.57 3.68 4.87
CA LEU A 88 -9.61 4.29 5.80
C LEU A 88 -9.27 5.75 5.41
N PHE A 89 -9.30 6.06 4.11
CA PHE A 89 -8.92 7.36 3.56
C PHE A 89 -10.10 8.19 3.05
N ALA A 90 -11.33 7.70 3.17
CA ALA A 90 -12.55 8.39 2.70
C ALA A 90 -13.10 9.43 3.69
N ALA A 91 -12.32 9.83 4.70
CA ALA A 91 -12.72 10.73 5.79
C ALA A 91 -12.36 12.20 5.52
#